data_AF-A0AA51HID5-F1
#
_entry.id   AF-A0AA51HID5-F1
#
_cell.length_a   1.000
_cell.length_b   1.000
_cell.length_c   1.000
_cell.angle_alpha   90.00
_cell.angle_beta   90.00
_cell.angle_gamma   90.00
#
_symmetry.space_group_name_H-M   'P 1'
#
loop_
_entity.id
_entity.type
_entity.pdbx_description
1 polymer ?
#
loop_
_entity_poly.entity_id
_entity_poly.type
_entity_poly.pdbx_seq_one_letter_code
_entity_poly.pdbx_strand_id
1 'polypeptide(L)'
;MLFKRVKYGFSILSEKNIVSFLDRVTDFKVGKEELAEYYAIYKELYGAIDVNYTATRIFYINFDKREFYSFFTEPGSYEKYMPCGWNGYDKAGEYDEYVPSEMKYW
;
A
#
# COMPACT_ATOMS: atom_id res chain seq x y z
N MET A 1 10.24 3.09 26.72
CA MET A 1 8.81 3.42 26.52
C MET A 1 8.66 4.02 25.13
N LEU A 2 8.04 3.32 24.20
CA LEU A 2 7.71 3.85 22.88
C LEU A 2 6.40 4.65 22.99
N PHE A 3 6.45 5.96 22.76
CA PHE A 3 5.26 6.79 22.67
C PHE A 3 4.45 6.35 21.44
N LYS A 4 3.36 5.60 21.65
CA LYS A 4 2.33 5.41 20.62
C LYS A 4 1.71 6.77 20.33
N ARG A 5 2.14 7.45 19.26
CA ARG A 5 1.39 8.58 18.70
C ARG A 5 0.06 8.05 18.19
N VAL A 6 -0.99 8.21 18.97
CA VAL A 6 -2.34 7.86 18.55
C VAL A 6 -2.79 8.94 17.56
N LYS A 7 -2.89 8.56 16.28
CA LYS A 7 -3.42 9.38 15.21
C LYS A 7 -4.95 9.39 15.30
N TYR A 8 -5.55 10.53 15.65
CA TYR A 8 -7.00 10.75 15.69
C TYR A 8 -7.46 11.59 14.48
N GLY A 9 -8.76 11.57 14.17
CA GLY A 9 -9.38 12.42 13.14
C GLY A 9 -9.40 11.85 11.72
N PHE A 10 -8.89 10.63 11.52
CA PHE A 10 -8.96 9.94 10.22
C PHE A 10 -10.22 9.08 10.14
N SER A 11 -11.00 9.25 9.07
CA SER A 11 -12.11 8.35 8.79
C SER A 11 -11.56 6.98 8.37
N ILE A 12 -12.03 5.91 9.00
CA ILE A 12 -11.75 4.54 8.56
C ILE A 12 -12.43 4.34 7.20
N LEU A 13 -11.71 3.77 6.24
CA LEU A 13 -12.28 3.43 4.94
C LEU A 13 -13.39 2.39 5.14
N SER A 14 -14.58 2.66 4.63
CA SER A 14 -15.77 1.83 4.79
C SER A 14 -16.71 2.01 3.60
N GLU A 15 -17.70 1.14 3.49
CA GLU A 15 -18.75 1.26 2.46
C GLU A 15 -19.47 2.61 2.47
N LYS A 16 -19.48 3.31 3.62
CA LYS A 16 -20.13 4.62 3.76
C LYS A 16 -19.32 5.77 3.14
N ASN A 17 -18.00 5.63 3.00
CA ASN A 17 -17.12 6.70 2.51
C ASN A 17 -16.24 6.28 1.33
N ILE A 18 -16.38 5.04 0.85
CA ILE A 18 -15.60 4.51 -0.27
C ILE A 18 -15.77 5.34 -1.54
N VAL A 19 -16.99 5.83 -1.82
CA VAL A 19 -17.26 6.66 -3.02
C VAL A 19 -16.45 7.96 -2.96
N SER A 20 -16.51 8.70 -1.85
CA SER A 20 -15.74 9.93 -1.68
C SER A 20 -14.23 9.69 -1.64
N PHE A 21 -13.80 8.53 -1.14
CA PHE A 21 -12.40 8.14 -1.16
C PHE A 21 -11.92 7.90 -2.59
N LEU A 22 -12.65 7.06 -3.34
CA LEU A 22 -12.33 6.71 -4.73
C LEU A 22 -12.28 7.95 -5.63
N ASP A 23 -13.24 8.85 -5.48
CA ASP A 23 -13.26 10.13 -6.21
C ASP A 23 -11.95 10.92 -5.99
N ARG A 24 -11.48 11.02 -4.74
CA ARG A 24 -10.25 11.76 -4.40
C ARG A 24 -8.96 11.08 -4.83
N VAL A 25 -8.93 9.74 -4.88
CA VAL A 25 -7.73 9.01 -5.30
C VAL A 25 -7.69 8.76 -6.80
N THR A 26 -8.78 9.05 -7.53
CA THR A 26 -8.85 8.81 -8.98
C THR A 26 -7.79 9.60 -9.74
N ASP A 27 -7.51 10.84 -9.34
CA ASP A 27 -6.48 11.68 -9.97
C ASP A 27 -5.05 11.15 -9.74
N PHE A 28 -4.86 10.27 -8.75
CA PHE A 28 -3.58 9.63 -8.45
C PHE A 28 -3.48 8.21 -9.01
N LYS A 29 -4.53 7.75 -9.71
CA LYS A 29 -4.54 6.42 -10.30
C LYS A 29 -3.70 6.43 -11.57
N VAL A 30 -2.63 5.64 -11.54
CA VAL A 30 -1.72 5.42 -12.67
C VAL A 30 -1.80 3.97 -13.13
N GLY A 31 -1.53 3.76 -14.42
CA GLY A 31 -1.48 2.42 -15.01
C GLY A 31 -0.32 1.58 -14.49
N LYS A 32 -0.38 0.27 -14.69
CA LYS A 32 0.75 -0.62 -14.36
C LYS A 32 1.98 -0.26 -15.19
N GLU A 33 1.77 -0.05 -16.49
CA GLU A 33 2.81 0.26 -17.47
C GLU A 33 3.48 1.60 -17.12
N GLU A 34 2.67 2.61 -16.80
CA GLU A 34 3.13 3.92 -16.35
C GLU A 34 3.93 3.84 -15.04
N LEU A 35 3.48 3.05 -14.06
CA LEU A 35 4.24 2.79 -12.83
C LEU A 35 5.57 2.10 -13.10
N ALA A 36 5.60 1.16 -14.05
CA ALA A 36 6.83 0.47 -14.44
C ALA A 36 7.83 1.44 -15.10
N GLU A 37 7.34 2.35 -15.94
CA GLU A 37 8.15 3.43 -16.52
C GLU A 37 8.72 4.36 -15.43
N TYR A 38 7.90 4.82 -14.49
CA TYR A 38 8.38 5.63 -13.37
C TYR A 38 9.41 4.91 -12.51
N TYR A 39 9.19 3.62 -12.23
CA TYR A 39 10.14 2.80 -11.48
C TYR A 39 11.48 2.67 -12.23
N ALA A 40 11.44 2.43 -13.54
CA ALA A 40 12.64 2.34 -14.37
C ALA A 40 13.42 3.66 -14.40
N ILE A 41 12.75 4.78 -14.68
CA ILE A 41 13.36 6.12 -14.71
C ILE A 41 13.99 6.44 -13.36
N TYR A 42 13.28 6.21 -12.25
CA TYR A 42 13.79 6.50 -10.92
C TYR A 42 14.99 5.63 -10.56
N LYS A 43 14.97 4.35 -10.95
CA LYS A 43 16.08 3.42 -10.78
C LYS A 43 17.32 3.86 -11.57
N GLU A 44 17.15 4.40 -12.78
CA GLU A 44 18.26 4.94 -13.58
C GLU A 44 18.86 6.20 -12.95
N LEU A 45 18.04 7.11 -12.43
CA LEU A 45 18.48 8.38 -11.86
C LEU A 45 19.15 8.24 -10.48
N TYR A 46 18.63 7.36 -9.63
CA TYR A 46 19.03 7.26 -8.22
C TYR A 46 19.62 5.90 -7.83
N GLY A 47 19.53 4.91 -8.71
CA GLY A 47 20.05 3.56 -8.46
C GLY A 47 19.06 2.62 -7.75
N ALA A 48 19.46 1.35 -7.67
CA ALA A 48 18.58 0.26 -7.22
C ALA A 48 18.23 0.31 -5.72
N ILE A 49 19.12 0.85 -4.87
CA ILE A 49 18.87 0.95 -3.43
C ILE A 49 17.80 2.01 -3.17
N ASP A 50 17.97 3.21 -3.73
CA ASP A 50 17.06 4.34 -3.49
C ASP A 50 15.66 4.10 -4.05
N VAL A 51 15.54 3.43 -5.21
CA VAL A 51 14.22 3.09 -5.76
C VAL A 51 13.49 2.06 -4.89
N ASN A 52 14.19 1.10 -4.30
CA ASN A 52 13.56 0.08 -3.45
C ASN A 52 12.98 0.69 -2.17
N TYR A 53 13.65 1.70 -1.59
CA TYR A 53 13.13 2.44 -0.44
C TYR A 53 12.02 3.43 -0.82
N THR A 54 12.17 4.15 -1.94
CA THR A 54 11.23 5.20 -2.33
C THR A 54 9.93 4.62 -2.89
N ALA A 55 10.01 3.55 -3.67
CA ALA A 55 8.88 2.87 -4.28
C ALA A 55 8.54 1.56 -3.55
N THR A 56 8.79 1.48 -2.24
CA THR A 56 8.44 0.30 -1.43
C THR A 56 6.94 0.04 -1.53
N ARG A 57 6.57 -1.20 -1.85
CA ARG A 57 5.18 -1.66 -1.81
C ARG A 57 4.80 -1.82 -0.36
N ILE A 58 3.95 -0.92 0.12
CA ILE A 58 3.55 -0.90 1.53
C ILE A 58 2.24 -1.65 1.79
N PHE A 59 1.36 -1.71 0.80
CA PHE A 59 0.07 -2.39 0.89
C PHE A 59 -0.27 -3.18 -0.36
N TYR A 60 -0.99 -4.28 -0.18
CA TYR A 60 -1.77 -4.93 -1.21
C TYR A 60 -3.19 -5.17 -0.68
N ILE A 61 -4.20 -4.80 -1.47
CA ILE A 61 -5.60 -4.82 -1.07
C ILE A 61 -6.38 -5.65 -2.07
N ASN A 62 -6.95 -6.77 -1.61
CA ASN A 62 -7.82 -7.60 -2.41
C ASN A 62 -9.28 -7.34 -2.00
N PHE A 63 -9.98 -6.53 -2.79
CA PHE A 63 -11.36 -6.14 -2.50
C PHE A 63 -12.35 -7.32 -2.59
N ASP A 64 -12.15 -8.24 -3.54
CA ASP A 64 -13.06 -9.37 -3.76
C ASP A 64 -13.03 -10.34 -2.58
N LYS A 65 -11.83 -10.58 -2.04
CA LYS A 65 -11.63 -11.46 -0.88
C LYS A 65 -11.71 -10.73 0.47
N ARG A 66 -11.79 -9.40 0.46
CA ARG A 66 -11.72 -8.55 1.67
C ARG A 66 -10.45 -8.80 2.48
N GLU A 67 -9.31 -8.86 1.79
CA GLU A 67 -8.00 -9.10 2.39
C GLU A 67 -7.13 -7.83 2.29
N PHE A 68 -6.45 -7.50 3.39
CA PHE A 68 -5.51 -6.38 3.49
C PHE A 68 -4.14 -6.92 3.91
N TYR A 69 -3.14 -6.73 3.06
CA TYR A 69 -1.75 -7.12 3.32
C TYR A 69 -0.93 -5.87 3.61
N SER A 70 -0.29 -5.85 4.77
CA SER A 70 0.69 -4.83 5.16
C SER A 70 2.11 -5.38 4.95
N PHE A 71 2.94 -4.63 4.26
CA PHE A 71 4.35 -4.99 4.04
C PHE A 71 5.31 -4.03 4.75
N PHE A 72 4.79 -3.15 5.61
CA PHE A 72 5.59 -2.21 6.39
C PHE A 72 6.60 -2.96 7.27
N THR A 73 7.89 -2.68 7.08
CA THR A 73 8.97 -3.23 7.89
C THR A 73 9.21 -2.44 9.18
N GLU A 74 8.71 -1.20 9.23
CA GLU A 74 8.70 -0.38 10.43
C GLU A 74 7.52 -0.77 11.35
N PRO A 75 7.60 -0.48 12.67
CA PRO A 75 6.57 -0.84 13.67
C PRO A 75 5.23 -0.07 13.53
N GLY A 76 4.85 0.32 12.32
CA GLY A 76 3.56 0.92 12.01
C GLY A 76 2.47 -0.14 11.90
N SER A 77 1.62 -0.27 12.94
CA SER A 77 0.39 -1.07 12.82
C SER A 77 -0.62 -0.33 11.94
N TYR A 78 -0.69 -0.68 10.67
CA TYR A 78 -1.71 -0.17 9.74
C TYR A 78 -2.98 -1.02 9.75
N GLU A 79 -2.96 -2.18 10.40
CA GLU A 79 -4.10 -3.10 10.55
C GLU A 79 -5.27 -2.42 11.27
N LYS A 80 -5.01 -1.44 12.13
CA LYS A 80 -6.05 -0.63 12.78
C LYS A 80 -6.87 0.26 11.83
N TYR A 81 -6.37 0.47 10.60
CA TYR A 81 -7.08 1.22 9.54
C TYR A 81 -7.78 0.29 8.56
N MET A 82 -7.64 -1.02 8.73
CA MET A 82 -8.34 -1.99 7.92
C MET A 82 -9.86 -1.85 8.10
N PRO A 83 -10.65 -1.96 7.02
CA PRO A 83 -12.10 -1.95 7.14
C PRO A 83 -12.60 -3.07 8.07
N CYS A 84 -13.66 -2.81 8.83
CA CYS A 84 -14.24 -3.82 9.71
C CYS A 84 -14.71 -5.05 8.91
N GLY A 85 -14.44 -6.25 9.43
CA GLY A 85 -14.86 -7.52 8.82
C GLY A 85 -13.94 -8.01 7.68
N TRP A 86 -12.79 -7.38 7.49
CA TRP A 86 -11.75 -7.83 6.57
C TRP A 86 -10.68 -8.68 7.28
N ASN A 87 -9.97 -9.50 6.52
CA ASN A 87 -8.82 -10.26 6.99
C ASN A 87 -7.54 -9.44 6.78
N GLY A 88 -6.77 -9.25 7.86
CA GLY A 88 -5.52 -8.49 7.83
C GLY A 88 -4.31 -9.40 7.98
N TYR A 89 -3.28 -9.16 7.18
CA TYR A 89 -2.04 -9.94 7.18
C TYR A 89 -0.84 -8.99 7.30
N ASP A 90 -0.04 -9.17 8.35
CA ASP A 90 1.28 -8.56 8.48
C ASP A 90 2.31 -9.48 7.77
N LYS A 91 2.94 -8.93 6.73
CA LYS A 91 3.87 -9.59 5.82
C LYS A 91 5.07 -8.71 5.53
N ALA A 92 5.58 -8.03 6.57
CA ALA A 92 6.72 -7.11 6.49
C ALA A 92 7.84 -7.59 5.52
N GLY A 93 8.05 -6.84 4.43
CA GLY A 93 9.08 -7.14 3.43
C GLY A 93 8.80 -8.31 2.47
N GLU A 94 7.72 -9.06 2.63
CA GLU A 94 7.39 -10.25 1.82
C GLU A 94 6.53 -9.91 0.58
N TYR A 95 6.53 -8.67 0.09
CA TYR A 95 5.65 -8.23 -1.00
C TYR A 95 5.80 -9.07 -2.29
N ASP A 96 6.99 -9.65 -2.54
CA ASP A 96 7.21 -10.50 -3.69
C ASP A 96 6.45 -11.84 -3.66
N GLU A 97 6.07 -12.31 -2.48
CA GLU A 97 5.36 -13.59 -2.33
C GLU A 97 3.84 -13.40 -2.49
N TYR A 98 3.30 -12.29 -2.00
CA TYR A 98 1.84 -12.10 -1.88
C TYR A 98 1.22 -11.22 -2.97
N VAL A 99 2.02 -10.39 -3.66
CA VAL A 99 1.50 -9.61 -4.78
C VAL A 99 1.42 -10.48 -6.04
N PRO A 100 0.25 -10.59 -6.70
CA PRO A 100 0.10 -11.34 -7.93
C PRO A 100 1.09 -10.89 -9.00
N SER A 101 1.65 -11.83 -9.76
CA SER A 101 2.72 -11.55 -10.74
C SER A 101 2.26 -10.57 -11.82
N GLU A 102 1.00 -10.66 -12.22
CA GLU A 102 0.36 -9.76 -13.18
C GLU A 102 0.22 -8.32 -12.67
N MET A 103 0.28 -8.08 -11.35
CA MET A 103 0.22 -6.75 -10.74
C MET A 103 1.60 -6.15 -10.44
N LYS A 104 2.68 -6.95 -10.54
CA LYS A 104 4.04 -6.46 -10.29
C LYS A 104 4.48 -5.50 -11.38
N TYR A 105 4.89 -4.29 -10.97
CA TYR A 105 5.41 -3.23 -11.84
C TYR A 105 6.94 -3.05 -11.75
N TRP A 106 7.61 -3.77 -10.83
CA TRP A 106 9.08 -3.84 -10.75
C TRP A 106 9.66 -4.91 -11.65
#